data_AF-R7T114-F1
#
_entry.id   AF-R7T114-F1
#
_cell.length_a   1.000
_cell.length_b   1.000
_cell.length_c   1.000
_cell.angle_alpha   90.00
_cell.angle_beta   90.00
_cell.angle_gamma   90.00
#
_symmetry.space_group_name_H-M   'P 1'
#
loop_
_entity.id
_entity.type
_entity.pdbx_description
1 polymer ?
#
loop_
_entity_poly.entity_id
_entity_poly.type
_entity_poly.pdbx_seq_one_letter_code
_entity_poly.pdbx_strand_id
1 'polypeptide(L)'
;MRDDARSVTPPLSQAPSSSYLALAEQDPSRVEDSTRSRKLLVLDLNGTLLHRSPHNFQPKSRYRPGVQEDRKRDRHGNFLPRLRPVHPRPYMPAFRDYLFHPETKEWLDVMVWSSAQPHSVEDMVERCFGEHKDRLLAVWARDTLGLSSDHYCDPSRPSDDSTRPPDVDVSAQAHSALTTLLLDDSPRKAELQPFNHVCIGEYSGEQRTAAASASASASASASASASAAAAAAAEAAGETLEASGEQATATVATESDAPPADAMPDVVYDSTLLAVIGVLDEVKSQANVAAWIRAGGLWGPHGPPSEKGPHEVGVPEEQKMWFEHADVLAYWTGRGRKALEELGIPVEHGIER
;
A
#
# COMPACT_ATOMS: atom_id res chain seq x y z
N MET A 1 -15.90 20.97 45.29
CA MET A 1 -14.77 21.69 44.69
C MET A 1 -13.98 20.67 43.89
N ARG A 2 -14.18 20.65 42.56
CA ARG A 2 -13.40 19.84 41.63
C ARG A 2 -12.60 20.85 40.81
N ASP A 3 -11.29 20.86 41.02
CA ASP A 3 -10.35 21.70 40.26
C ASP A 3 -10.12 21.07 38.89
N ASP A 4 -11.00 21.39 37.94
CA ASP A 4 -10.81 21.14 36.51
C ASP A 4 -10.11 22.34 35.88
N ALA A 5 -8.77 22.30 35.80
CA ALA A 5 -7.99 23.07 34.85
C ALA A 5 -6.51 22.61 34.83
N ARG A 6 -6.24 21.36 34.43
CA ARG A 6 -4.91 21.03 33.92
C ARG A 6 -4.89 21.39 32.43
N SER A 7 -4.43 22.59 32.14
CA SER A 7 -4.05 23.01 30.80
C SER A 7 -3.01 22.01 30.28
N VAL A 8 -3.41 21.16 29.33
CA VAL A 8 -2.50 20.27 28.61
C VAL A 8 -1.88 21.09 27.51
N THR A 9 -0.74 21.73 27.80
CA THR A 9 0.11 22.27 26.73
C THR A 9 0.66 21.07 25.96
N PRO A 10 0.36 20.91 24.66
CA PRO A 10 0.98 19.86 23.87
C PRO A 10 2.51 20.03 23.92
N PRO A 11 3.30 18.94 23.92
CA PRO A 11 4.74 19.06 23.80
C PRO A 11 5.07 19.88 22.55
N LEU A 12 6.09 20.74 22.66
CA LEU A 12 6.58 21.52 21.53
C LEU A 12 6.90 20.55 20.37
N SER A 13 6.37 20.84 19.18
CA SER A 13 6.76 20.15 17.94
C SER A 13 8.29 20.14 17.88
N GLN A 14 8.86 18.95 17.91
CA GLN A 14 10.30 18.77 17.82
C GLN A 14 10.67 18.89 16.34
N ALA A 15 11.54 19.85 16.03
CA ALA A 15 12.05 20.01 14.67
C ALA A 15 13.06 18.89 14.33
N PRO A 16 13.26 18.57 13.03
CA PRO A 16 14.33 17.68 12.60
C PRO A 16 15.70 18.10 13.16
N SER A 17 16.53 17.12 13.53
CA SER A 17 17.87 17.39 14.04
C SER A 17 18.78 18.04 12.97
N SER A 18 19.72 18.89 13.40
CA SER A 18 20.68 19.52 12.48
C SER A 18 21.55 18.52 11.72
N SER A 19 21.94 17.41 12.36
CA SER A 19 22.69 16.32 11.71
C SER A 19 21.88 15.62 10.62
N TYR A 20 20.57 15.48 10.81
CA TYR A 20 19.68 14.93 9.80
C TYR A 20 19.57 15.87 8.59
N LEU A 21 19.35 17.17 8.85
CA LEU A 21 19.23 18.16 7.78
C LEU A 21 20.53 18.26 6.96
N ALA A 22 21.69 18.29 7.62
CA ALA A 22 22.98 18.31 6.94
C ALA A 22 23.22 17.08 6.03
N LEU A 23 22.65 15.92 6.39
CA LEU A 23 22.69 14.71 5.58
C LEU A 23 21.73 14.80 4.38
N ALA A 24 20.53 15.32 4.58
CA ALA A 24 19.54 15.52 3.51
C ALA A 24 19.95 16.64 2.54
N GLU A 25 20.73 17.63 3.00
CA GLU A 25 21.20 18.76 2.18
C GLU A 25 22.27 18.41 1.15
N GLN A 26 22.86 17.22 1.26
CA GLN A 26 23.84 16.72 0.30
C GLN A 26 23.22 16.58 -1.11
N ASP A 27 24.08 16.56 -2.12
CA ASP A 27 23.64 16.31 -3.49
C ASP A 27 23.26 14.83 -3.67
N PRO A 28 22.12 14.52 -4.32
CA PRO A 28 21.76 13.15 -4.65
C PRO A 28 22.84 12.49 -5.51
N SER A 29 23.18 11.26 -5.18
CA SER A 29 24.14 10.46 -5.95
C SER A 29 23.64 9.03 -6.10
N ARG A 30 24.08 8.37 -7.17
CA ARG A 30 23.70 6.99 -7.48
C ARG A 30 24.78 6.00 -7.07
N VAL A 31 24.36 4.78 -6.77
CA VAL A 31 25.22 3.60 -6.56
C VAL A 31 25.10 2.71 -7.78
N GLU A 32 26.24 2.25 -8.31
CA GLU A 32 26.29 1.32 -9.46
C GLU A 32 25.75 -0.07 -9.12
N ASP A 33 25.99 -0.52 -7.90
CA ASP A 33 25.59 -1.83 -7.39
C ASP A 33 24.69 -1.64 -6.17
N SER A 34 23.38 -1.91 -6.34
CA SER A 34 22.37 -1.72 -5.31
C SER A 34 22.57 -2.64 -4.10
N THR A 35 23.23 -3.79 -4.29
CA THR A 35 23.49 -4.76 -3.20
C THR A 35 24.52 -4.23 -2.19
N ARG A 36 25.37 -3.27 -2.59
CA ARG A 36 26.36 -2.63 -1.72
C ARG A 36 25.76 -1.67 -0.70
N SER A 37 24.54 -1.21 -0.95
CA SER A 37 23.84 -0.26 -0.08
C SER A 37 22.42 -0.78 0.14
N ARG A 38 22.31 -1.76 1.05
CA ARG A 38 21.00 -2.28 1.48
C ARG A 38 20.13 -1.15 2.00
N LYS A 39 18.88 -1.15 1.56
CA LYS A 39 17.84 -0.20 1.95
C LYS A 39 16.91 -0.83 2.98
N LEU A 40 16.28 0.00 3.79
CA LEU A 40 15.23 -0.42 4.72
C LEU A 40 13.93 0.27 4.34
N LEU A 41 12.89 -0.50 4.05
CA LEU A 41 11.54 0.00 3.91
C LEU A 41 10.74 -0.29 5.19
N VAL A 42 10.30 0.79 5.83
CA VAL A 42 9.40 0.78 6.98
C VAL A 42 7.98 1.03 6.46
N LEU A 43 7.10 0.07 6.69
CA LEU A 43 5.72 0.08 6.19
C LEU A 43 4.75 0.42 7.31
N ASP A 44 3.96 1.48 7.13
CA ASP A 44 2.68 1.57 7.82
C ASP A 44 1.66 0.59 7.23
N LEU A 45 0.58 0.34 7.97
CA LEU A 45 -0.48 -0.59 7.59
C LEU A 45 -1.78 0.14 7.25
N ASN A 46 -2.46 0.67 8.26
CA ASN A 46 -3.85 1.11 8.14
C ASN A 46 -3.92 2.54 7.60
N GLY A 47 -4.51 2.69 6.41
CA GLY A 47 -4.48 3.94 5.64
C GLY A 47 -3.42 3.89 4.54
N THR A 48 -2.38 3.07 4.70
CA THR A 48 -1.30 2.93 3.73
C THR A 48 -1.48 1.70 2.82
N LEU A 49 -1.43 0.49 3.38
CA LEU A 49 -1.51 -0.79 2.65
C LEU A 49 -2.90 -1.44 2.69
N LEU A 50 -3.75 -1.02 3.62
CA LEU A 50 -5.07 -1.60 3.83
C LEU A 50 -6.02 -0.61 4.49
N HIS A 51 -7.32 -0.91 4.38
CA HIS A 51 -8.39 -0.24 5.11
C HIS A 51 -9.01 -1.21 6.12
N ARG A 52 -9.24 -0.77 7.36
CA ARG A 52 -10.04 -1.51 8.34
C ARG A 52 -11.41 -0.91 8.51
N SER A 53 -12.43 -1.63 8.04
CA SER A 53 -13.81 -1.22 8.23
C SER A 53 -14.20 -1.21 9.71
N PRO A 54 -15.13 -0.35 10.14
CA PRO A 54 -15.62 -0.36 11.51
C PRO A 54 -16.18 -1.73 11.89
N HIS A 55 -16.27 -1.99 13.19
CA HIS A 55 -16.93 -3.21 13.66
C HIS A 55 -18.36 -3.27 13.13
N ASN A 56 -18.69 -4.29 12.35
CA ASN A 56 -20.08 -4.59 12.06
C ASN A 56 -20.77 -4.88 13.39
N PHE A 57 -21.71 -4.02 13.79
CA PHE A 57 -22.54 -4.25 14.96
C PHE A 57 -23.36 -5.51 14.70
N GLN A 58 -22.92 -6.64 15.25
CA GLN A 58 -23.75 -7.84 15.29
C GLN A 58 -24.67 -7.72 16.52
N PRO A 59 -26.00 -7.68 16.35
CA PRO A 59 -26.92 -7.72 17.48
C PRO A 59 -26.70 -9.02 18.26
N LYS A 60 -26.72 -8.92 19.60
CA LYS A 60 -26.55 -10.04 20.56
C LYS A 60 -27.50 -11.23 20.32
N SER A 61 -28.53 -11.06 19.48
CA SER A 61 -29.53 -12.06 19.11
C SER A 61 -28.98 -13.29 18.37
N ARG A 62 -27.80 -13.20 17.72
CA ARG A 62 -27.13 -14.37 17.11
C ARG A 62 -26.25 -15.17 18.07
N TYR A 63 -26.38 -14.97 19.38
CA TYR A 63 -25.78 -15.87 20.37
C TYR A 63 -26.41 -17.27 20.23
N ARG A 64 -25.76 -18.16 19.48
CA ARG A 64 -26.03 -19.60 19.57
C ARG A 64 -25.31 -20.11 20.82
N PRO A 65 -26.03 -20.57 21.86
CA PRO A 65 -25.40 -21.25 22.98
C PRO A 65 -24.67 -22.49 22.44
N GLY A 66 -23.35 -22.57 22.64
CA GLY A 66 -22.55 -23.74 22.26
C GLY A 66 -21.53 -23.54 21.12
N VAL A 67 -21.50 -22.37 20.46
CA VAL A 67 -20.33 -22.01 19.63
C VAL A 67 -19.28 -21.40 20.56
N GLN A 68 -18.22 -22.15 20.88
CA GLN A 68 -17.07 -21.57 21.55
C GLN A 68 -16.53 -20.45 20.67
N GLU A 69 -16.65 -19.20 21.15
CA GLU A 69 -15.87 -18.11 20.56
C GLU A 69 -14.40 -18.45 20.85
N ASP A 70 -13.68 -18.96 19.85
CA ASP A 70 -12.21 -19.15 19.83
C ASP A 70 -11.51 -17.79 19.82
N ARG A 71 -11.86 -16.94 20.79
CA ARG A 71 -11.28 -15.62 20.95
C ARG A 71 -9.99 -15.76 21.74
N LYS A 72 -8.89 -15.43 21.06
CA LYS A 72 -7.57 -15.30 21.66
C LYS A 72 -7.66 -14.46 22.94
N ARG A 73 -6.88 -14.85 23.95
CA ARG A 73 -6.77 -14.16 25.24
C ARG A 73 -5.41 -13.50 25.36
N ASP A 74 -5.34 -12.40 26.11
CA ASP A 74 -4.07 -11.79 26.47
C ASP A 74 -3.33 -12.60 27.55
N ARG A 75 -2.12 -12.15 27.93
CA ARG A 75 -1.31 -12.80 28.98
C ARG A 75 -1.98 -12.78 30.36
N HIS A 76 -2.97 -11.92 30.57
CA HIS A 76 -3.75 -11.80 31.81
C HIS A 76 -5.05 -12.61 31.77
N GLY A 77 -5.31 -13.34 30.68
CA GLY A 77 -6.49 -14.17 30.49
C GLY A 77 -7.74 -13.42 30.01
N ASN A 78 -7.64 -12.12 29.71
CA ASN A 78 -8.74 -11.33 29.17
C ASN A 78 -8.96 -11.63 27.70
N PHE A 79 -10.22 -11.64 27.25
CA PHE A 79 -10.54 -11.80 25.84
C PHE A 79 -10.05 -10.59 25.03
N LEU A 80 -9.37 -10.86 23.91
CA LEU A 80 -8.99 -9.79 22.99
C LEU A 80 -10.23 -9.17 22.33
N PRO A 81 -10.15 -7.87 21.96
CA PRO A 81 -11.17 -7.21 21.15
C PRO A 81 -11.49 -8.02 19.88
N ARG A 82 -12.71 -7.88 19.36
CA ARG A 82 -13.04 -8.49 18.07
C ARG A 82 -12.17 -7.84 16.99
N LEU A 83 -11.74 -8.64 16.02
CA LEU A 83 -10.97 -8.14 14.89
C LEU A 83 -11.89 -7.39 13.93
N ARG A 84 -11.39 -6.29 13.38
CA ARG A 84 -12.08 -5.54 12.33
C ARG A 84 -11.87 -6.24 10.99
N PRO A 85 -12.84 -6.21 10.06
CA PRO A 85 -12.58 -6.60 8.68
C PRO A 85 -11.42 -5.78 8.10
N VAL A 86 -10.45 -6.47 7.52
CA VAL A 86 -9.27 -5.89 6.86
C VAL A 86 -9.44 -6.04 5.36
N HIS A 87 -9.23 -4.96 4.63
CA HIS A 87 -9.30 -4.91 3.18
C HIS A 87 -7.97 -4.39 2.62
N PRO A 88 -7.12 -5.26 2.05
CA PRO A 88 -5.89 -4.82 1.39
C PRO A 88 -6.16 -3.83 0.26
N ARG A 89 -5.24 -2.89 0.06
CA ARG A 89 -5.23 -1.93 -1.04
C ARG A 89 -5.03 -2.67 -2.38
N PRO A 90 -5.60 -2.19 -3.51
CA PRO A 90 -5.38 -2.83 -4.81
C PRO A 90 -3.89 -2.99 -5.13
N TYR A 91 -3.58 -4.08 -5.83
CA TYR A 91 -2.22 -4.51 -6.20
C TYR A 91 -1.35 -4.98 -5.02
N MET A 92 -1.94 -5.27 -3.85
CA MET A 92 -1.21 -5.85 -2.72
C MET A 92 -0.47 -7.16 -3.06
N PRO A 93 -1.03 -8.12 -3.85
CA PRO A 93 -0.29 -9.32 -4.23
C PRO A 93 0.99 -8.99 -5.01
N ALA A 94 0.88 -8.20 -6.07
CA ALA A 94 2.03 -7.77 -6.88
C ALA A 94 3.07 -6.99 -6.04
N PHE A 95 2.60 -6.12 -5.14
CA PHE A 95 3.48 -5.38 -4.23
C PHE A 95 4.24 -6.31 -3.27
N ARG A 96 3.54 -7.26 -2.65
CA ARG A 96 4.16 -8.27 -1.77
C ARG A 96 5.19 -9.11 -2.53
N ASP A 97 4.84 -9.58 -3.73
CA ASP A 97 5.71 -10.42 -4.54
C ASP A 97 6.96 -9.65 -4.96
N TYR A 98 6.83 -8.36 -5.30
CA TYR A 98 7.96 -7.47 -5.56
C TYR A 98 8.87 -7.33 -4.35
N LEU A 99 8.33 -6.97 -3.18
CA LEU A 99 9.10 -6.77 -1.94
C LEU A 99 9.92 -8.00 -1.55
N PHE A 100 9.38 -9.19 -1.81
CA PHE A 100 9.99 -10.46 -1.43
C PHE A 100 10.57 -11.26 -2.59
N HIS A 101 10.65 -10.68 -3.79
CA HIS A 101 11.33 -11.32 -4.92
C HIS A 101 12.81 -11.56 -4.54
N PRO A 102 13.44 -12.70 -4.94
CA PRO A 102 14.84 -12.98 -4.63
C PRO A 102 15.77 -11.80 -4.93
N GLU A 103 15.65 -11.19 -6.11
CA GLU A 103 16.46 -10.04 -6.52
C GLU A 103 16.19 -8.79 -5.66
N THR A 104 14.93 -8.52 -5.31
CA THR A 104 14.60 -7.37 -4.44
C THR A 104 15.20 -7.54 -3.05
N LYS A 105 15.19 -8.77 -2.51
CA LYS A 105 15.77 -9.07 -1.20
C LYS A 105 17.29 -8.91 -1.13
N GLU A 106 18.00 -8.89 -2.26
CA GLU A 106 19.45 -8.65 -2.28
C GLU A 106 19.81 -7.22 -1.88
N TRP A 107 18.88 -6.27 -2.04
CA TRP A 107 19.12 -4.87 -1.71
C TRP A 107 18.09 -4.25 -0.76
N LEU A 108 16.94 -4.89 -0.52
CA LEU A 108 15.87 -4.33 0.32
C LEU A 108 15.56 -5.20 1.54
N ASP A 109 15.62 -4.59 2.71
CA ASP A 109 15.02 -5.10 3.94
C ASP A 109 13.66 -4.43 4.16
N VAL A 110 12.69 -5.17 4.70
CA VAL A 110 11.32 -4.69 4.91
C VAL A 110 10.89 -4.92 6.35
N MET A 111 10.37 -3.91 7.02
CA MET A 111 9.75 -4.03 8.34
C MET A 111 8.41 -3.30 8.39
N VAL A 112 7.61 -3.64 9.40
CA VAL A 112 6.33 -2.97 9.67
C VAL A 112 6.46 -2.08 10.89
N TRP A 113 5.92 -0.87 10.80
CA TRP A 113 5.74 0.04 11.92
C TRP A 113 4.29 0.53 11.97
N SER A 114 3.52 0.07 12.95
CA SER A 114 2.12 0.46 13.09
C SER A 114 1.79 0.98 14.49
N SER A 115 0.99 2.04 14.53
CA SER A 115 0.45 2.61 15.77
C SER A 115 -0.71 1.78 16.36
N ALA A 116 -1.09 0.65 15.77
CA ALA A 116 -2.19 -0.20 16.23
C ALA A 116 -1.76 -1.18 17.35
N GLN A 117 -2.74 -1.72 18.07
CA GLN A 117 -2.49 -2.73 19.10
C GLN A 117 -1.92 -4.03 18.49
N PRO A 118 -1.08 -4.80 19.21
CA PRO A 118 -0.37 -5.97 18.67
C PRO A 118 -1.26 -6.99 17.97
N HIS A 119 -2.38 -7.38 18.59
CA HIS A 119 -3.31 -8.34 18.00
C HIS A 119 -3.96 -7.83 16.71
N SER A 120 -4.15 -6.51 16.58
CA SER A 120 -4.65 -5.91 15.35
C SER A 120 -3.57 -5.85 14.28
N VAL A 121 -2.31 -5.63 14.67
CA VAL A 121 -1.16 -5.66 13.75
C VAL A 121 -0.94 -7.08 13.23
N GLU A 122 -1.00 -8.09 14.09
CA GLU A 122 -0.91 -9.50 13.70
C GLU A 122 -1.94 -9.85 12.61
N ASP A 123 -3.21 -9.49 12.80
CA ASP A 123 -4.28 -9.72 11.81
C ASP A 123 -4.05 -8.95 10.49
N MET A 124 -3.64 -7.68 10.58
CA MET A 124 -3.32 -6.88 9.40
C MET A 124 -2.13 -7.43 8.60
N VAL A 125 -1.07 -7.84 9.29
CA VAL A 125 0.13 -8.42 8.68
C VAL A 125 -0.19 -9.75 8.02
N GLU A 126 -0.99 -10.60 8.67
CA GLU A 126 -1.46 -11.86 8.08
C GLU A 126 -2.19 -11.60 6.75
N ARG A 127 -3.10 -10.62 6.73
CA ARG A 127 -3.92 -10.29 5.56
C ARG A 127 -3.12 -9.69 4.40
N CYS A 128 -2.11 -8.88 4.69
CA CYS A 128 -1.27 -8.29 3.64
C CYS A 128 -0.19 -9.24 3.15
N PHE A 129 0.50 -9.93 4.06
CA PHE A 129 1.74 -10.65 3.77
C PHE A 129 1.59 -12.17 3.73
N GLY A 130 0.57 -12.75 4.37
CA GLY A 130 0.34 -14.19 4.38
C GLY A 130 1.60 -14.97 4.74
N GLU A 131 1.97 -15.93 3.89
CA GLU A 131 3.17 -16.77 4.05
C GLU A 131 4.49 -15.97 4.03
N HIS A 132 4.49 -14.74 3.52
CA HIS A 132 5.68 -13.89 3.48
C HIS A 132 5.92 -13.11 4.77
N LYS A 133 5.01 -13.13 5.74
CA LYS A 133 5.15 -12.37 7.00
C LYS A 133 6.44 -12.69 7.75
N ASP A 134 6.90 -13.95 7.71
CA ASP A 134 8.13 -14.41 8.38
C ASP A 134 9.40 -13.93 7.66
N ARG A 135 9.26 -13.28 6.49
CA ARG A 135 10.35 -12.66 5.74
C ARG A 135 10.54 -11.18 6.09
N LEU A 136 9.66 -10.60 6.92
CA LEU A 136 9.81 -9.26 7.47
C LEU A 136 10.96 -9.23 8.48
N LEU A 137 11.80 -8.20 8.43
CA LEU A 137 12.91 -8.00 9.35
C LEU A 137 12.41 -7.80 10.79
N ALA A 138 11.32 -7.04 10.94
CA ALA A 138 10.66 -6.79 12.21
C ALA A 138 9.20 -6.36 11.99
N VAL A 139 8.38 -6.56 13.03
CA VAL A 139 7.01 -6.05 13.09
C VAL A 139 6.86 -5.29 14.40
N TRP A 140 6.76 -3.97 14.32
CA TRP A 140 6.56 -3.09 15.45
C TRP A 140 5.11 -2.65 15.53
N ALA A 141 4.46 -3.01 16.65
CA ALA A 141 3.14 -2.55 17.02
C ALA A 141 3.24 -1.48 18.12
N ARG A 142 2.09 -0.96 18.56
CA ARG A 142 2.00 0.11 19.58
C ARG A 142 2.83 -0.15 20.84
N ASP A 143 2.91 -1.39 21.31
CA ASP A 143 3.65 -1.77 22.52
C ASP A 143 5.18 -1.68 22.37
N THR A 144 5.68 -1.81 21.13
CA THR A 144 7.12 -1.70 20.82
C THR A 144 7.59 -0.25 20.61
N LEU A 145 6.68 0.74 20.63
CA LEU A 145 7.00 2.16 20.37
C LEU A 145 7.49 2.93 21.60
N GLY A 146 8.00 2.22 22.62
CA GLY A 146 8.38 2.85 23.89
C GLY A 146 7.21 3.37 24.71
N LEU A 147 6.00 2.83 24.51
CA LEU A 147 4.84 3.17 25.32
C LEU A 147 4.85 2.28 26.59
N SER A 148 5.12 2.88 27.75
CA SER A 148 4.94 2.20 29.04
C SER A 148 3.53 1.59 29.17
N SER A 149 3.40 0.53 29.98
CA SER A 149 2.15 -0.22 30.11
C SER A 149 0.94 0.62 30.56
N ASP A 150 1.16 1.83 31.07
CA ASP A 150 0.12 2.77 31.52
C ASP A 150 -0.50 3.62 30.39
N HIS A 151 -0.02 3.51 29.14
CA HIS A 151 -0.54 4.30 27.99
C HIS A 151 -1.74 3.65 27.26
N TYR A 152 -2.48 2.75 27.92
CA TYR A 152 -3.51 1.93 27.26
C TYR A 152 -4.77 2.70 26.81
N CYS A 153 -4.98 3.96 27.26
CA CYS A 153 -6.27 4.67 27.08
C CYS A 153 -6.27 6.16 26.71
N ASP A 154 -5.14 6.85 26.47
CA ASP A 154 -5.16 8.30 26.14
C ASP A 154 -4.12 8.70 25.08
N PRO A 155 -4.52 9.18 23.89
CA PRO A 155 -3.61 9.54 22.79
C PRO A 155 -2.85 10.88 22.96
N SER A 156 -2.85 11.52 24.13
CA SER A 156 -2.41 12.92 24.28
C SER A 156 -1.04 13.18 24.95
N ARG A 157 -0.12 12.21 25.07
CA ARG A 157 1.20 12.44 25.71
C ARG A 157 2.40 11.82 24.99
N PRO A 158 3.57 12.50 24.94
CA PRO A 158 4.79 11.97 24.34
C PRO A 158 5.49 10.98 25.30
N SER A 159 6.15 9.99 24.71
CA SER A 159 6.89 8.91 25.37
C SER A 159 8.28 9.35 25.87
N ASP A 160 8.71 8.71 26.97
CA ASP A 160 10.06 8.79 27.51
C ASP A 160 10.90 7.64 26.92
N ASP A 161 12.10 7.97 26.43
CA ASP A 161 13.00 7.06 25.70
C ASP A 161 13.85 6.22 26.67
N SER A 162 13.44 4.98 26.90
CA SER A 162 14.34 3.87 27.23
C SER A 162 13.52 2.62 27.49
N THR A 163 13.48 1.70 26.53
CA THR A 163 13.43 0.23 26.74
C THR A 163 13.34 -0.47 25.39
N ARG A 164 14.49 -0.57 24.71
CA ARG A 164 14.67 -1.49 23.58
C ARG A 164 14.56 -2.94 24.10
N PRO A 165 13.67 -3.80 23.58
CA PRO A 165 13.69 -5.22 23.92
C PRO A 165 15.00 -5.86 23.41
N PRO A 166 15.58 -6.81 24.16
CA PRO A 166 16.80 -7.49 23.76
C PRO A 166 16.49 -8.54 22.68
N ASP A 167 17.47 -8.74 21.79
CA ASP A 167 17.57 -9.83 20.82
C ASP A 167 16.69 -9.75 19.56
N VAL A 168 16.97 -8.75 18.73
CA VAL A 168 16.89 -8.93 17.27
C VAL A 168 18.28 -8.65 16.72
N ASP A 169 18.96 -9.69 16.24
CA ASP A 169 20.23 -9.57 15.51
C ASP A 169 19.92 -8.96 14.13
N VAL A 170 19.73 -7.63 14.13
CA VAL A 170 19.59 -6.86 12.91
C VAL A 170 20.93 -6.96 12.21
N SER A 171 20.95 -7.61 11.03
CA SER A 171 22.06 -7.71 10.08
C SER A 171 23.10 -6.59 10.26
N ALA A 172 24.40 -6.95 10.22
CA ALA A 172 25.57 -6.08 10.45
C ALA A 172 25.65 -4.77 9.63
N GLN A 173 24.70 -4.51 8.71
CA GLN A 173 24.45 -3.20 8.14
C GLN A 173 23.50 -2.39 9.03
N ALA A 174 24.05 -1.44 9.79
CA ALA A 174 23.25 -0.44 10.48
C ALA A 174 22.58 0.50 9.45
N HIS A 175 21.25 0.40 9.32
CA HIS A 175 20.47 1.34 8.51
C HIS A 175 20.52 2.75 9.10
N SER A 176 20.43 3.76 8.23
CA SER A 176 20.45 5.19 8.61
C SER A 176 19.46 5.99 7.77
N ALA A 177 19.38 7.30 7.99
CA ALA A 177 18.63 8.21 7.14
C ALA A 177 19.08 8.18 5.66
N LEU A 178 20.28 7.68 5.35
CA LEU A 178 20.72 7.50 3.95
C LEU A 178 19.97 6.37 3.24
N THR A 179 19.56 5.34 3.98
CA THR A 179 19.10 4.06 3.42
C THR A 179 17.68 3.67 3.81
N THR A 180 17.03 4.44 4.68
CA THR A 180 15.70 4.13 5.23
C THR A 180 14.60 4.90 4.51
N LEU A 181 13.47 4.24 4.24
CA LEU A 181 12.23 4.85 3.74
C LEU A 181 11.09 4.50 4.68
N LEU A 182 10.24 5.47 4.96
CA LEU A 182 8.94 5.27 5.57
C LEU A 182 7.86 5.43 4.49
N LEU A 183 7.08 4.38 4.26
CA LEU A 183 5.85 4.44 3.46
C LEU A 183 4.66 4.59 4.40
N ASP A 184 4.02 5.76 4.36
CA ASP A 184 2.98 6.13 5.32
C ASP A 184 2.03 7.17 4.71
N ASP A 185 0.75 7.13 5.06
CA ASP A 185 -0.26 8.12 4.64
C ASP A 185 -0.25 9.40 5.48
N SER A 186 0.37 9.37 6.66
CA SER A 186 0.31 10.43 7.66
C SER A 186 1.64 11.21 7.76
N PRO A 187 1.71 12.48 7.26
CA PRO A 187 2.93 13.31 7.32
C PRO A 187 3.51 13.47 8.72
N ARG A 188 2.66 13.44 9.76
CA ARG A 188 3.08 13.59 11.16
C ARG A 188 4.03 12.48 11.64
N LYS A 189 3.95 11.26 11.09
CA LYS A 189 4.84 10.17 11.53
C LYS A 189 6.29 10.39 11.08
N ALA A 190 6.50 11.24 10.07
CA ALA A 190 7.81 11.59 9.55
C ALA A 190 8.26 13.01 9.93
N GLU A 191 7.60 13.69 10.87
CA GLU A 191 7.88 15.10 11.21
C GLU A 191 9.36 15.34 11.56
N LEU A 192 10.04 14.35 12.15
CA LEU A 192 11.46 14.42 12.51
C LEU A 192 12.41 14.06 11.35
N GLN A 193 11.92 13.35 10.33
CA GLN A 193 12.69 12.86 9.19
C GLN A 193 11.88 12.96 7.87
N PRO A 194 11.44 14.18 7.48
CA PRO A 194 10.49 14.36 6.38
C PRO A 194 11.01 13.88 5.03
N PHE A 195 12.33 13.92 4.81
CA PHE A 195 12.94 13.48 3.56
C PHE A 195 13.17 11.97 3.49
N ASN A 196 12.74 11.20 4.48
CA ASN A 196 12.70 9.74 4.40
C ASN A 196 11.28 9.22 4.15
N HIS A 197 10.32 10.13 3.98
CA HIS A 197 8.91 9.79 3.86
C HIS A 197 8.47 9.73 2.40
N VAL A 198 7.97 8.57 2.00
CA VAL A 198 7.14 8.43 0.81
C VAL A 198 5.69 8.55 1.26
N CYS A 199 5.22 9.79 1.34
CA CYS A 199 3.81 10.06 1.68
C CYS A 199 2.92 9.63 0.53
N ILE A 200 1.83 8.92 0.84
CA ILE A 200 0.81 8.52 -0.15
C ILE A 200 -0.59 8.92 0.32
N GLY A 201 -1.56 8.93 -0.59
CA GLY A 201 -2.96 9.16 -0.23
C GLY A 201 -3.52 8.02 0.61
N GLU A 202 -4.33 8.36 1.62
CA GLU A 202 -5.00 7.38 2.49
C GLU A 202 -5.88 6.43 1.67
N TYR A 203 -5.76 5.13 1.92
CA TYR A 203 -6.66 4.11 1.42
C TYR A 203 -7.95 4.06 2.23
N SER A 204 -8.96 4.79 1.75
CA SER A 204 -10.22 5.00 2.45
C SER A 204 -11.25 3.91 2.18
N GLY A 205 -12.30 3.87 3.02
CA GLY A 205 -13.44 2.98 2.82
C GLY A 205 -14.22 3.29 1.54
N GLU A 206 -14.21 4.55 1.09
CA GLU A 206 -14.84 4.96 -0.16
C GLU A 206 -14.11 4.37 -1.37
N GLN A 207 -12.78 4.48 -1.39
CA GLN A 207 -11.95 3.87 -2.42
C GLN A 207 -12.12 2.35 -2.46
N ARG A 208 -12.19 1.69 -1.30
CA ARG A 208 -12.47 0.25 -1.22
C ARG A 208 -13.85 -0.11 -1.80
N THR A 209 -14.88 0.66 -1.47
CA THR A 209 -16.26 0.41 -1.91
C THR A 209 -16.41 0.61 -3.41
N ALA A 210 -15.76 1.65 -3.95
CA ALA A 210 -15.70 1.92 -5.38
C ALA A 210 -15.02 0.75 -6.13
N ALA A 211 -13.86 0.31 -5.64
CA ALA A 211 -13.15 -0.84 -6.22
C ALA A 211 -13.96 -2.15 -6.15
N ALA A 212 -14.68 -2.40 -5.04
CA ALA A 212 -15.56 -3.57 -4.90
C ALA A 212 -16.68 -3.54 -5.96
N SER A 213 -17.35 -2.40 -6.06
CA SER A 213 -18.50 -2.21 -6.95
C SER A 213 -18.08 -2.36 -8.41
N ALA A 214 -16.90 -1.82 -8.76
CA ALA A 214 -16.37 -1.93 -10.11
C ALA A 214 -15.95 -3.36 -10.44
N SER A 215 -15.32 -4.09 -9.51
CA SER A 215 -14.98 -5.51 -9.69
C SER A 215 -16.22 -6.40 -9.84
N ALA A 216 -17.25 -6.16 -9.02
CA ALA A 216 -18.52 -6.87 -9.12
C ALA A 216 -19.24 -6.61 -10.46
N SER A 217 -19.24 -5.35 -10.91
CA SER A 217 -19.83 -4.96 -12.19
C SER A 217 -19.08 -5.57 -13.38
N ALA A 218 -17.76 -5.55 -13.36
CA ALA A 218 -16.94 -6.18 -14.40
C ALA A 218 -17.15 -7.70 -14.45
N SER A 219 -17.24 -8.36 -13.29
CA SER A 219 -17.53 -9.80 -13.21
C SER A 219 -18.92 -10.15 -13.74
N ALA A 220 -19.93 -9.32 -13.43
CA ALA A 220 -21.28 -9.50 -13.95
C ALA A 220 -21.31 -9.34 -15.48
N SER A 221 -20.68 -8.31 -16.03
CA SER A 221 -20.57 -8.10 -17.47
C SER A 221 -19.83 -9.25 -18.18
N ALA A 222 -18.74 -9.75 -17.60
CA ALA A 222 -18.00 -10.91 -18.13
C ALA A 222 -18.83 -12.20 -18.10
N SER A 223 -19.62 -12.42 -17.05
CA SER A 223 -20.52 -13.57 -16.97
C SER A 223 -21.66 -13.49 -18.00
N ALA A 224 -22.17 -12.28 -18.25
CA ALA A 224 -23.21 -12.03 -19.25
C ALA A 224 -22.67 -12.26 -20.67
N SER A 225 -21.48 -11.74 -21.00
CA SER A 225 -20.86 -11.95 -22.31
C SER A 225 -20.54 -13.42 -22.56
N ALA A 226 -20.02 -14.15 -21.57
CA ALA A 226 -19.78 -15.59 -21.66
C ALA A 226 -21.08 -16.37 -21.91
N SER A 227 -22.18 -16.01 -21.23
CA SER A 227 -23.49 -16.64 -21.44
C SER A 227 -24.07 -16.36 -22.84
N ALA A 228 -23.89 -15.13 -23.35
CA ALA A 228 -24.32 -14.74 -24.69
C ALA A 228 -23.51 -15.45 -25.79
N ALA A 229 -22.19 -15.57 -25.61
CA ALA A 229 -21.33 -16.31 -26.51
C ALA A 229 -21.68 -17.82 -26.55
N ALA A 230 -21.98 -18.41 -25.39
CA ALA A 230 -22.43 -19.81 -25.30
C ALA A 230 -23.79 -20.02 -25.98
N ALA A 231 -24.73 -19.08 -25.83
CA ALA A 231 -26.02 -19.13 -26.51
C ALA A 231 -25.88 -19.00 -28.04
N ALA A 232 -25.04 -18.07 -28.51
CA ALA A 232 -24.78 -17.88 -29.94
C ALA A 232 -24.09 -19.12 -30.57
N ALA A 233 -23.17 -19.76 -29.84
CA ALA A 233 -22.54 -21.01 -30.30
C ALA A 233 -23.53 -22.19 -30.36
N ALA A 234 -24.50 -22.25 -29.46
CA ALA A 234 -25.54 -23.28 -29.46
C ALA A 234 -26.55 -23.08 -30.62
N GLU A 235 -26.94 -21.85 -30.91
CA GLU A 235 -27.80 -21.52 -32.07
C GLU A 235 -27.09 -21.85 -33.39
N ALA A 236 -25.81 -21.48 -33.54
CA ALA A 236 -25.02 -21.81 -34.73
C ALA A 236 -24.83 -23.33 -34.95
N ALA A 237 -24.80 -24.11 -33.87
CA ALA A 237 -24.76 -25.58 -33.94
C ALA A 237 -26.14 -26.22 -34.21
N GLY A 238 -27.23 -25.51 -33.94
CA GLY A 238 -28.60 -25.94 -34.22
C GLY A 238 -29.04 -25.77 -35.68
N GLU A 239 -28.41 -24.86 -36.42
CA GLU A 239 -28.79 -24.51 -37.80
C GLU A 239 -28.15 -25.39 -38.90
N THR A 240 -27.45 -26.49 -38.56
CA THR A 240 -26.75 -27.37 -39.54
C THR A 240 -27.47 -28.68 -39.87
N LEU A 241 -28.79 -28.78 -39.63
CA LEU A 241 -29.59 -29.95 -40.00
C LEU A 241 -30.85 -29.55 -40.78
N GLU A 242 -30.74 -28.88 -41.93
CA GLU A 242 -31.61 -29.06 -43.11
C GLU A 242 -31.01 -28.29 -44.31
N ALA A 243 -30.30 -28.98 -45.22
CA ALA A 243 -30.31 -28.75 -46.69
C ALA A 243 -29.15 -29.52 -47.35
N SER A 244 -29.46 -30.69 -47.90
CA SER A 244 -28.67 -31.37 -48.91
C SER A 244 -28.84 -30.69 -50.28
N GLY A 245 -27.74 -30.37 -50.98
CA GLY A 245 -27.76 -29.97 -52.39
C GLY A 245 -26.44 -29.35 -52.87
N GLU A 246 -25.73 -30.05 -53.75
CA GLU A 246 -24.48 -29.67 -54.42
C GLU A 246 -24.49 -28.25 -55.05
N GLN A 247 -23.40 -27.48 -54.84
CA GLN A 247 -22.38 -27.17 -55.86
C GLN A 247 -21.41 -26.09 -55.35
N ALA A 248 -20.13 -26.31 -55.64
CA ALA A 248 -19.03 -25.41 -55.34
C ALA A 248 -19.03 -24.17 -56.25
N THR A 249 -18.89 -22.98 -55.66
CA THR A 249 -18.23 -21.82 -56.28
C THR A 249 -17.51 -21.01 -55.20
N ALA A 250 -16.28 -20.60 -55.54
CA ALA A 250 -15.41 -19.82 -54.69
C ALA A 250 -15.80 -18.34 -54.70
N THR A 251 -15.87 -17.73 -53.53
CA THR A 251 -15.81 -16.27 -53.35
C THR A 251 -15.02 -15.92 -52.09
N VAL A 252 -14.03 -15.06 -52.31
CA VAL A 252 -13.22 -14.38 -51.29
C VAL A 252 -14.13 -13.47 -50.47
N ALA A 253 -14.15 -13.65 -49.15
CA ALA A 253 -14.80 -12.75 -48.20
C ALA A 253 -13.89 -12.53 -46.99
N THR A 254 -13.28 -11.33 -47.00
CA THR A 254 -13.04 -10.43 -45.86
C THR A 254 -12.84 -11.05 -44.47
N GLU A 255 -11.64 -10.81 -43.94
CA GLU A 255 -11.30 -10.84 -42.51
C GLU A 255 -12.45 -10.27 -41.68
N SER A 256 -13.10 -11.14 -40.91
CA SER A 256 -14.04 -10.76 -39.88
C SER A 256 -13.26 -10.13 -38.73
N ASP A 257 -13.51 -8.85 -38.50
CA ASP A 257 -13.11 -8.11 -37.31
C ASP A 257 -13.82 -8.73 -36.08
N ALA A 258 -13.23 -9.80 -35.56
CA ALA A 258 -13.60 -10.35 -34.27
C ALA A 258 -12.93 -9.48 -33.20
N PRO A 259 -13.69 -8.82 -32.31
CA PRO A 259 -13.08 -8.06 -31.23
C PRO A 259 -12.27 -9.03 -30.34
N PRO A 260 -11.07 -8.63 -29.87
CA PRO A 260 -10.29 -9.48 -28.98
C PRO A 260 -11.12 -9.82 -27.74
N ALA A 261 -11.23 -11.12 -27.45
CA ALA A 261 -12.12 -11.69 -26.44
C ALA A 261 -11.73 -11.42 -24.98
N ASP A 262 -10.86 -10.43 -24.69
CA ASP A 262 -10.31 -10.20 -23.34
C ASP A 262 -10.30 -8.72 -22.89
N ALA A 263 -10.99 -7.82 -23.60
CA ALA A 263 -11.15 -6.45 -23.11
C ALA A 263 -12.23 -6.40 -22.01
N MET A 264 -11.90 -6.92 -20.83
CA MET A 264 -12.59 -6.58 -19.58
C MET A 264 -12.70 -5.05 -19.52
N PRO A 265 -13.85 -4.47 -19.12
CA PRO A 265 -13.95 -3.02 -18.99
C PRO A 265 -12.84 -2.54 -18.06
N ASP A 266 -12.07 -1.53 -18.48
CA ASP A 266 -10.94 -0.97 -17.73
C ASP A 266 -11.45 -0.38 -16.41
N VAL A 267 -11.58 -1.25 -15.40
CA VAL A 267 -11.79 -0.83 -14.03
C VAL A 267 -10.49 -0.19 -13.58
N VAL A 268 -10.50 1.14 -13.47
CA VAL A 268 -9.37 1.90 -12.95
C VAL A 268 -9.30 1.70 -11.44
N TYR A 269 -8.49 0.73 -11.01
CA TYR A 269 -8.14 0.55 -9.61
C TYR A 269 -7.09 1.57 -9.16
N ASP A 270 -7.09 1.88 -7.87
CA ASP A 270 -6.04 2.68 -7.23
C ASP A 270 -4.66 2.08 -7.52
N SER A 271 -3.84 2.80 -8.30
CA SER A 271 -2.53 2.36 -8.75
C SER A 271 -1.38 2.77 -7.82
N THR A 272 -1.69 3.28 -6.62
CA THR A 272 -0.68 3.81 -5.69
C THR A 272 0.40 2.78 -5.35
N LEU A 273 0.06 1.51 -5.09
CA LEU A 273 1.09 0.50 -4.81
C LEU A 273 1.98 0.21 -6.03
N LEU A 274 1.46 0.32 -7.25
CA LEU A 274 2.29 0.23 -8.47
C LEU A 274 3.24 1.43 -8.58
N ALA A 275 2.75 2.63 -8.26
CA ALA A 275 3.61 3.81 -8.23
C ALA A 275 4.72 3.68 -7.18
N VAL A 276 4.41 3.15 -6.00
CA VAL A 276 5.41 2.88 -4.96
C VAL A 276 6.47 1.89 -5.44
N ILE A 277 6.09 0.84 -6.19
CA ILE A 277 7.07 -0.08 -6.80
C ILE A 277 8.01 0.69 -7.74
N GLY A 278 7.47 1.59 -8.57
CA GLY A 278 8.28 2.44 -9.44
C GLY A 278 9.24 3.35 -8.68
N VAL A 279 8.81 3.91 -7.54
CA VAL A 279 9.67 4.70 -6.65
C VAL A 279 10.77 3.83 -6.05
N LEU A 280 10.44 2.63 -5.55
CA LEU A 280 11.42 1.69 -4.98
C LEU A 280 12.45 1.23 -6.02
N ASP A 281 12.01 1.00 -7.26
CA ASP A 281 12.88 0.64 -8.38
C ASP A 281 13.91 1.74 -8.69
N GLU A 282 13.57 3.01 -8.52
CA GLU A 282 14.51 4.12 -8.66
C GLU A 282 15.42 4.24 -7.42
N VAL A 283 14.83 4.14 -6.23
CA VAL A 283 15.50 4.25 -4.92
C VAL A 283 16.59 3.20 -4.72
N LYS A 284 16.46 2.01 -5.32
CA LYS A 284 17.49 0.96 -5.25
C LYS A 284 18.87 1.46 -5.72
N SER A 285 18.88 2.43 -6.63
CA SER A 285 20.09 3.04 -7.18
C SER A 285 20.54 4.31 -6.45
N GLN A 286 19.84 4.77 -5.40
CA GLN A 286 20.17 6.00 -4.68
C GLN A 286 21.12 5.71 -3.51
N ALA A 287 22.19 6.50 -3.38
CA ALA A 287 23.15 6.39 -2.29
C ALA A 287 22.64 7.10 -1.02
N ASN A 288 21.89 8.19 -1.21
CA ASN A 288 21.32 9.01 -0.16
C ASN A 288 19.85 9.27 -0.49
N VAL A 289 18.97 8.48 0.12
CA VAL A 289 17.53 8.57 -0.07
C VAL A 289 16.98 9.91 0.39
N ALA A 290 17.44 10.41 1.54
CA ALA A 290 16.99 11.69 2.07
C ALA A 290 17.30 12.86 1.12
N ALA A 291 18.52 12.90 0.60
CA ALA A 291 18.90 13.89 -0.41
C ALA A 291 18.05 13.77 -1.67
N TRP A 292 17.80 12.55 -2.16
CA TRP A 292 17.00 12.30 -3.36
C TRP A 292 15.55 12.79 -3.20
N ILE A 293 14.89 12.47 -2.08
CA ILE A 293 13.52 12.95 -1.82
C ILE A 293 13.50 14.47 -1.68
N ARG A 294 14.43 15.06 -0.90
CA ARG A 294 14.55 16.52 -0.73
C ARG A 294 14.71 17.24 -2.07
N ALA A 295 15.53 16.70 -2.98
CA ALA A 295 15.77 17.26 -4.30
C ALA A 295 14.57 17.13 -5.26
N GLY A 296 13.43 16.62 -4.79
CA GLY A 296 12.22 16.46 -5.59
C GLY A 296 12.14 15.11 -6.31
N GLY A 297 12.89 14.10 -5.87
CA GLY A 297 12.92 12.78 -6.50
C GLY A 297 11.55 12.15 -6.72
N LEU A 298 10.60 12.33 -5.79
CA LEU A 298 9.22 11.82 -5.89
C LEU A 298 8.40 12.46 -7.02
N TRP A 299 8.84 13.59 -7.56
CA TRP A 299 8.18 14.26 -8.69
C TRP A 299 8.65 13.73 -10.05
N GLY A 300 9.63 12.83 -10.07
CA GLY A 300 10.15 12.23 -11.30
C GLY A 300 10.64 13.29 -12.30
N PRO A 301 10.39 13.13 -13.61
CA PRO A 301 10.84 14.07 -14.63
C PRO A 301 10.05 15.39 -14.64
N HIS A 302 8.92 15.46 -13.94
CA HIS A 302 8.06 16.65 -13.91
C HIS A 302 8.63 17.75 -13.01
N GLY A 303 9.40 17.36 -12.00
CA GLY A 303 9.89 18.27 -10.95
C GLY A 303 8.77 18.76 -10.03
N PRO A 304 9.12 19.32 -8.85
CA PRO A 304 8.13 19.93 -7.97
C PRO A 304 7.48 21.14 -8.64
N PRO A 305 6.22 21.48 -8.30
CA PRO A 305 5.58 22.70 -8.77
C PRO A 305 6.46 23.91 -8.46
N SER A 306 6.71 24.76 -9.46
CA SER A 306 7.49 25.99 -9.26
C SER A 306 6.75 26.89 -8.26
N GLU A 307 7.41 27.25 -7.14
CA GLU A 307 6.89 28.22 -6.15
C GLU A 307 6.66 29.63 -6.73
N LYS A 308 6.93 29.85 -8.03
CA LYS A 308 6.84 31.15 -8.72
C LYS A 308 5.64 31.27 -9.65
N GLY A 309 4.44 30.88 -9.20
CA GLY A 309 3.22 31.43 -9.77
C GLY A 309 3.09 32.91 -9.39
N PRO A 310 2.54 33.80 -10.22
CA PRO A 310 2.20 35.14 -9.77
C PRO A 310 1.25 35.00 -8.59
N HIS A 311 1.64 35.51 -7.41
CA HIS A 311 0.79 35.57 -6.24
C HIS A 311 -0.49 36.34 -6.56
N GLU A 312 -1.54 35.64 -7.01
CA GLU A 312 -2.90 36.13 -6.83
C GLU A 312 -3.18 36.06 -5.33
N VAL A 313 -3.35 37.24 -4.75
CA VAL A 313 -3.57 37.43 -3.32
C VAL A 313 -4.97 36.92 -3.00
N GLY A 314 -5.07 35.68 -2.54
CA GLY A 314 -6.32 35.15 -1.97
C GLY A 314 -6.44 33.65 -2.13
N VAL A 315 -6.45 32.96 -0.99
CA VAL A 315 -6.52 31.50 -0.80
C VAL A 315 -5.15 30.81 -0.91
N PRO A 316 -4.60 30.22 0.17
CA PRO A 316 -3.49 29.29 0.06
C PRO A 316 -3.97 28.14 -0.83
N GLU A 317 -3.41 28.00 -2.03
CA GLU A 317 -3.53 26.74 -2.77
C GLU A 317 -3.01 25.64 -1.85
N GLU A 318 -3.86 24.66 -1.51
CA GLU A 318 -3.40 23.46 -0.81
C GLU A 318 -2.25 22.87 -1.62
N GLN A 319 -1.06 22.83 -1.03
CA GLN A 319 0.13 22.33 -1.69
C GLN A 319 -0.06 20.83 -1.94
N LYS A 320 -0.44 20.49 -3.18
CA LYS A 320 -0.68 19.11 -3.58
C LYS A 320 0.60 18.28 -3.47
N MET A 321 0.43 17.03 -3.08
CA MET A 321 1.49 16.04 -2.99
C MET A 321 1.71 15.34 -4.34
N TRP A 322 2.89 14.75 -4.54
CA TRP A 322 3.28 14.10 -5.81
C TRP A 322 2.25 13.08 -6.33
N PHE A 323 1.58 12.35 -5.45
CA PHE A 323 0.58 11.33 -5.82
C PHE A 323 -0.77 11.92 -6.26
N GLU A 324 -1.01 13.21 -6.02
CA GLU A 324 -2.21 13.92 -6.45
C GLU A 324 -2.08 14.50 -7.86
N HIS A 325 -0.86 14.48 -8.40
CA HIS A 325 -0.57 14.86 -9.78
C HIS A 325 -0.67 13.63 -10.68
N ALA A 326 -1.69 13.59 -11.54
CA ALA A 326 -2.03 12.42 -12.35
C ALA A 326 -0.88 11.99 -13.29
N ASP A 327 -0.12 12.95 -13.83
CA ASP A 327 1.04 12.70 -14.68
C ASP A 327 2.21 12.09 -13.89
N VAL A 328 2.51 12.62 -12.71
CA VAL A 328 3.52 12.07 -11.80
C VAL A 328 3.15 10.67 -11.33
N LEU A 329 1.89 10.46 -10.92
CA LEU A 329 1.40 9.14 -10.51
C LEU A 329 1.43 8.14 -11.67
N ALA A 330 1.06 8.55 -12.89
CA ALA A 330 1.11 7.72 -14.09
C ALA A 330 2.56 7.34 -14.45
N TYR A 331 3.50 8.29 -14.35
CA TYR A 331 4.92 8.03 -14.56
C TYR A 331 5.44 6.93 -13.63
N TRP A 332 5.20 7.06 -12.32
CA TRP A 332 5.63 6.05 -11.35
C TRP A 332 4.90 4.72 -11.51
N THR A 333 3.60 4.76 -11.81
CA THR A 333 2.81 3.55 -12.08
C THR A 333 3.37 2.79 -13.28
N GLY A 334 3.68 3.47 -14.37
CA GLY A 334 4.27 2.87 -15.58
C GLY A 334 5.62 2.24 -15.28
N ARG A 335 6.46 2.93 -14.50
CA ARG A 335 7.75 2.40 -14.05
C ARG A 335 7.58 1.17 -13.16
N GLY A 336 6.64 1.17 -12.24
CA GLY A 336 6.37 0.03 -11.37
C GLY A 336 5.88 -1.19 -12.13
N ARG A 337 5.03 -1.00 -13.15
CA ARG A 337 4.60 -2.09 -14.05
C ARG A 337 5.79 -2.69 -14.80
N LYS A 338 6.69 -1.84 -15.30
CA LYS A 338 7.92 -2.30 -15.97
C LYS A 338 8.82 -3.09 -15.02
N ALA A 339 8.99 -2.62 -13.78
CA ALA A 339 9.78 -3.33 -12.78
C ALA A 339 9.19 -4.70 -12.42
N LEU A 340 7.86 -4.81 -12.35
CA LEU A 340 7.17 -6.10 -12.18
C LEU A 340 7.38 -7.02 -13.38
N GLU A 341 7.28 -6.50 -14.61
CA GLU A 341 7.52 -7.25 -15.84
C GLU A 341 8.95 -7.79 -15.93
N GLU A 342 9.95 -6.97 -15.60
CA GLU A 342 11.37 -7.37 -15.57
C GLU A 342 11.63 -8.53 -14.58
N LEU A 343 10.87 -8.59 -13.48
CA LEU A 343 10.94 -9.68 -12.48
C LEU A 343 9.97 -10.84 -12.76
N GLY A 344 9.20 -10.79 -13.85
CA GLY A 344 8.21 -11.80 -14.20
C GLY A 344 7.03 -11.91 -13.21
N ILE A 345 6.71 -10.83 -12.50
CA ILE A 345 5.64 -10.78 -11.50
C ILE A 345 4.33 -10.30 -12.17
N PRO A 346 3.21 -11.05 -12.04
CA PRO A 346 1.94 -10.66 -12.65
C PRO A 346 1.33 -9.44 -11.96
N VAL A 347 0.69 -8.56 -12.73
CA VAL A 347 0.04 -7.35 -12.21
C VAL A 347 -1.40 -7.64 -11.80
N GLU A 348 -1.56 -8.35 -10.69
CA GLU A 348 -2.87 -8.70 -10.14
C GLU A 348 -3.39 -7.65 -9.16
N HIS A 349 -4.63 -7.18 -9.36
CA HIS A 349 -5.24 -6.17 -8.48
C HIS A 349 -5.60 -6.71 -7.09
N GLY A 350 -5.81 -8.02 -6.92
CA GLY A 350 -6.02 -8.66 -5.60
C GLY A 350 -7.27 -8.21 -4.84
N ILE A 351 -8.24 -7.60 -5.51
CA ILE A 351 -9.50 -7.19 -4.88
C ILE A 351 -10.42 -8.40 -4.79
N GLU A 352 -10.53 -8.94 -3.57
CA GLU A 352 -11.48 -9.99 -3.23
C GLU A 352 -12.92 -9.51 -3.48
N ARG A 353 -13.70 -10.43 -4.08
CA ARG A 353 -15.11 -10.26 -4.47
C ARG A 353 -16.02 -9.99 -3.28
#